data_AF-A0A923TSJ2-F1
#
_entry.id   AF-A0A923TSJ2-F1
#
_cell.length_a   1.000
_cell.length_b   1.000
_cell.length_c   1.000
_cell.angle_alpha   90.00
_cell.angle_beta   90.00
_cell.angle_gamma   90.00
#
_symmetry.space_group_name_H-M   'P 1'
#
loop_
_entity.id
_entity.type
_entity.pdbx_description
1 polymer ?
#
loop_
_entity_poly.entity_id
_entity_poly.type
_entity_poly.pdbx_seq_one_letter_code
_entity_poly.pdbx_strand_id
1 'polypeptide(L)'
;MVKRKIKVSVISDVHLGTYGCQAKALNQYLKSIDPEILILNGDFIDIWQFSKNYWPDSHMKIIQRIFKMMTAGTLVYYLTGNHDEMLRKFTDFKMGRLEVLNKLVLDLDGKKAWIFHGDVFDITMKSSKWLARLGAKGYDFLIVLNSTVNWFSKKLGKDKLSFSKKVKNGIKNAIKFIDDFEQTAIDIGIEKGYDYVICGHIHQPAIRLVKTEKGNITYLNSGDWIENLTALEYLENKWELVYYKEPDNTQQTEDEFTQEDHLNMEYLYKSIVNGTN
;
A
#
# COMPACT_ATOMS: atom_id res chain seq x y z
N MET A 1 10.91 13.46 -22.88
CA MET A 1 9.43 13.33 -22.87
C MET A 1 8.85 14.46 -22.03
N VAL A 2 7.74 15.06 -22.47
CA VAL A 2 6.98 16.03 -21.67
C VAL A 2 6.33 15.26 -20.51
N LYS A 3 6.54 15.71 -19.27
CA LYS A 3 5.96 15.09 -18.09
C LYS A 3 4.51 15.52 -17.91
N ARG A 4 3.65 14.61 -17.46
CA ARG A 4 2.25 14.91 -17.11
C ARG A 4 2.21 15.65 -15.77
N LYS A 5 1.68 16.86 -15.78
CA LYS A 5 1.42 17.66 -14.57
C LYS A 5 0.20 17.08 -13.86
N ILE A 6 0.36 16.71 -12.59
CA ILE A 6 -0.73 16.18 -11.75
C ILE A 6 -0.65 16.80 -10.36
N LYS A 7 -1.76 16.91 -9.64
CA LYS A 7 -1.79 17.55 -8.32
C LYS A 7 -1.26 16.60 -7.25
N VAL A 8 -1.76 15.36 -7.22
CA VAL A 8 -1.30 14.32 -6.29
C VAL A 8 -1.03 13.03 -7.04
N SER A 9 0.05 12.34 -6.67
CA SER A 9 0.31 10.94 -7.02
C SER A 9 0.48 10.13 -5.74
N VAL A 10 -0.17 8.97 -5.66
CA VAL A 10 -0.04 8.03 -4.54
C VAL A 10 0.43 6.69 -5.09
N ILE A 11 1.54 6.21 -4.55
CA ILE A 11 2.06 4.86 -4.77
C ILE A 11 2.24 4.16 -3.42
N SER A 12 2.03 2.86 -3.36
CA SER A 12 2.20 2.05 -2.14
C SER A 12 2.86 0.72 -2.50
N ASP A 13 3.28 -0.02 -1.47
CA ASP A 13 3.65 -1.44 -1.59
C ASP A 13 4.70 -1.66 -2.71
N VAL A 14 5.75 -0.84 -2.68
CA VAL A 14 6.84 -0.88 -3.66
C VAL A 14 7.86 -1.95 -3.29
N HIS A 15 8.12 -2.13 -2.00
CA HIS A 15 9.05 -3.09 -1.44
C HIS A 15 10.46 -3.02 -2.04
N LEU A 16 11.05 -1.82 -2.12
CA LEU A 16 12.46 -1.67 -2.48
C LEU A 16 13.32 -2.52 -1.54
N GLY A 17 14.24 -3.29 -2.13
CA GLY A 17 15.09 -4.25 -1.41
C GLY A 17 14.63 -5.70 -1.58
N THR A 18 13.49 -5.93 -2.24
CA THR A 18 13.03 -7.27 -2.62
C THR A 18 13.23 -7.56 -4.11
N TYR A 19 13.28 -8.84 -4.48
CA TYR A 19 13.33 -9.26 -5.89
C TYR A 19 12.02 -9.04 -6.65
N GLY A 20 10.89 -8.95 -5.94
CA GLY A 20 9.56 -8.78 -6.55
C GLY A 20 9.29 -7.34 -7.02
N CYS A 21 10.06 -6.37 -6.51
CA CYS A 21 9.89 -4.97 -6.88
C CYS A 21 10.14 -4.73 -8.38
N GLN A 22 9.15 -4.17 -9.07
CA GLN A 22 9.24 -3.80 -10.48
C GLN A 22 9.87 -2.41 -10.65
N ALA A 23 11.10 -2.27 -10.15
CA ALA A 23 11.77 -0.98 -10.01
C ALA A 23 11.98 -0.22 -11.34
N LYS A 24 12.21 -0.94 -12.44
CA LYS A 24 12.37 -0.31 -13.77
C LYS A 24 11.07 0.35 -14.24
N ALA A 25 9.96 -0.37 -14.11
CA ALA A 25 8.63 0.13 -14.44
C ALA A 25 8.25 1.34 -13.57
N LEU A 26 8.48 1.24 -12.25
CA LEU A 26 8.23 2.37 -11.33
C LEU A 26 9.08 3.58 -11.69
N ASN A 27 10.38 3.41 -11.96
CA ASN A 27 11.22 4.52 -12.35
C ASN A 27 10.71 5.18 -13.64
N GLN A 28 10.29 4.40 -14.65
CA GLN A 28 9.71 4.93 -15.90
C GLN A 28 8.41 5.70 -15.66
N TYR A 29 7.52 5.17 -14.82
CA TYR A 29 6.31 5.87 -14.39
C TYR A 29 6.64 7.21 -13.73
N LEU A 30 7.55 7.22 -12.75
CA LEU A 30 8.01 8.45 -12.08
C LEU A 30 8.68 9.44 -13.05
N LYS A 31 9.29 8.97 -14.15
CA LYS A 31 9.78 9.88 -15.21
C LYS A 31 8.65 10.54 -15.99
N SER A 32 7.50 9.89 -16.10
CA SER A 32 6.37 10.33 -16.91
C SER A 32 5.49 11.38 -16.23
N ILE A 33 5.63 11.58 -14.92
CA ILE A 33 4.80 12.48 -14.12
C ILE A 33 5.62 13.61 -13.49
N ASP A 34 4.93 14.70 -13.18
CA ASP A 34 5.44 15.85 -12.45
C ASP A 34 4.39 16.32 -11.42
N PRO A 35 4.27 15.59 -10.29
CA PRO A 35 3.27 15.86 -9.27
C PRO A 35 3.65 17.05 -8.37
N GLU A 36 2.66 17.82 -7.93
CA GLU A 36 2.85 18.78 -6.83
C GLU A 36 3.10 18.04 -5.50
N ILE A 37 2.34 16.96 -5.26
CA ILE A 37 2.46 16.10 -4.08
C ILE A 37 2.66 14.64 -4.51
N LEU A 38 3.71 13.99 -4.00
CA LEU A 38 3.94 12.56 -4.12
C LEU A 38 3.78 11.90 -2.75
N ILE A 39 2.89 10.92 -2.63
CA ILE A 39 2.67 10.16 -1.40
C ILE A 39 3.18 8.74 -1.62
N LEU A 40 4.12 8.32 -0.76
CA LEU A 40 4.62 6.96 -0.64
C LEU A 40 3.85 6.29 0.50
N ASN A 41 2.75 5.61 0.19
CA ASN A 41 1.76 5.13 1.15
C ASN A 41 2.11 3.75 1.75
N GLY A 42 3.22 3.69 2.47
CA GLY A 42 3.68 2.51 3.17
C GLY A 42 4.32 1.45 2.28
N ASP A 43 5.09 0.58 2.94
CA ASP A 43 5.84 -0.52 2.35
C ASP A 43 6.67 -0.09 1.13
N PHE A 44 7.30 1.08 1.22
CA PHE A 44 8.12 1.62 0.14
C PHE A 44 9.51 0.98 0.12
N ILE A 45 10.09 0.68 1.30
CA ILE A 45 11.36 -0.05 1.44
C ILE A 45 11.15 -1.24 2.37
N ASP A 46 11.33 -2.45 1.86
CA ASP A 46 11.17 -3.65 2.68
C ASP A 46 12.39 -3.88 3.57
N ILE A 47 12.33 -3.38 4.82
CA ILE A 47 13.40 -3.53 5.80
C ILE A 47 13.48 -4.98 6.31
N TRP A 48 12.37 -5.73 6.30
CA TRP A 48 12.31 -7.09 6.82
C TRP A 48 13.07 -8.07 5.93
N GLN A 49 12.95 -7.89 4.62
CA GLN A 49 13.65 -8.69 3.62
C GLN A 49 14.95 -8.04 3.14
N PHE A 50 15.32 -6.88 3.70
CA PHE A 50 16.54 -6.18 3.34
C PHE A 50 17.77 -7.06 3.59
N SER A 51 18.48 -7.37 2.51
CA SER A 51 19.81 -7.99 2.58
C SER A 51 20.86 -6.93 2.30
N LYS A 52 21.89 -6.86 3.17
CA LYS A 52 23.06 -6.00 2.95
C LYS A 52 23.74 -6.25 1.60
N ASN A 53 23.54 -7.44 1.01
CA ASN A 53 24.14 -7.84 -0.26
C ASN A 53 23.20 -7.66 -1.46
N TYR A 54 21.98 -7.15 -1.26
CA TYR A 54 21.00 -6.99 -2.32
C TYR A 54 20.37 -5.60 -2.31
N TRP A 55 20.97 -4.70 -3.08
CA TRP A 55 20.41 -3.40 -3.43
C TRP A 55 20.77 -3.05 -4.88
N PRO A 56 19.94 -3.46 -5.84
CA PRO A 56 20.20 -3.21 -7.26
C PRO A 56 20.23 -1.71 -7.59
N ASP A 57 21.02 -1.33 -8.60
CA ASP A 57 21.09 0.07 -9.09
C ASP A 57 19.71 0.61 -9.50
N SER A 58 18.81 -0.24 -10.00
CA SER A 58 17.43 0.15 -10.32
C SER A 58 16.66 0.67 -9.11
N HIS A 59 16.94 0.17 -7.90
CA HIS A 59 16.29 0.62 -6.68
C HIS A 59 16.86 1.98 -6.26
N MET A 60 18.19 2.14 -6.35
CA MET A 60 18.85 3.42 -6.10
C MET A 60 18.36 4.51 -7.06
N LYS A 61 18.14 4.17 -8.34
CA LYS A 61 17.58 5.10 -9.34
C LYS A 61 16.20 5.65 -8.94
N ILE A 62 15.36 4.87 -8.26
CA ILE A 62 14.07 5.35 -7.74
C ILE A 62 14.28 6.36 -6.62
N ILE A 63 15.17 6.07 -5.67
CA ILE A 63 15.48 6.99 -4.57
C ILE A 63 15.99 8.32 -5.12
N GLN A 64 16.97 8.27 -6.03
CA GLN A 64 17.52 9.46 -6.69
C GLN A 64 16.45 10.22 -7.49
N ARG A 65 15.53 9.50 -8.16
CA ARG A 65 14.40 10.09 -8.89
C ARG A 65 13.49 10.90 -7.97
N ILE A 66 13.12 10.35 -6.83
CA ILE A 66 12.26 11.03 -5.85
C ILE A 66 12.97 12.27 -5.31
N PHE A 67 14.25 12.16 -4.97
CA PHE A 67 15.01 13.33 -4.54
C PHE A 67 15.10 14.42 -5.61
N LYS A 68 15.27 14.05 -6.89
CA LYS A 68 15.21 15.00 -8.00
C LYS A 68 13.84 15.66 -8.16
N MET A 69 12.76 14.96 -7.86
CA MET A 69 11.41 15.54 -7.83
C MET A 69 11.29 16.55 -6.67
N MET A 70 11.83 16.20 -5.49
CA MET A 70 11.87 17.12 -4.35
C MET A 70 12.65 18.40 -4.65
N THR A 71 13.82 18.31 -5.27
CA THR A 71 14.61 19.50 -5.63
C THR A 71 13.92 20.34 -6.70
N ALA A 72 13.15 19.70 -7.59
CA ALA A 72 12.29 20.38 -8.58
C ALA A 72 11.00 20.99 -7.99
N GLY A 73 10.68 20.72 -6.72
CA GLY A 73 9.58 21.35 -6.00
C GLY A 73 8.46 20.42 -5.54
N THR A 74 8.47 19.13 -5.89
CA THR A 74 7.47 18.16 -5.41
C THR A 74 7.54 18.01 -3.89
N LEU A 75 6.40 18.07 -3.22
CA LEU A 75 6.26 17.73 -1.80
C LEU A 75 6.09 16.22 -1.66
N VAL A 76 6.92 15.58 -0.85
CA VAL A 76 6.91 14.12 -0.67
C VAL A 76 6.45 13.79 0.75
N TYR A 77 5.38 13.00 0.84
CA TYR A 77 4.92 12.40 2.08
C TYR A 77 5.27 10.92 2.09
N TYR A 78 6.08 10.48 3.05
CA TYR A 78 6.37 9.08 3.31
C TYR A 78 5.46 8.60 4.43
N LEU A 79 4.45 7.81 4.11
CA LEU A 79 3.64 7.15 5.12
C LEU A 79 4.25 5.80 5.45
N THR A 80 4.43 5.49 6.72
CA THR A 80 5.07 4.22 7.14
C THR A 80 4.08 3.05 7.07
N GLY A 81 4.53 1.91 6.52
CA GLY A 81 3.80 0.63 6.55
C GLY A 81 4.37 -0.37 7.56
N ASN A 82 3.97 -1.63 7.45
CA ASN A 82 4.46 -2.71 8.34
C ASN A 82 5.85 -3.23 7.96
N HIS A 83 6.23 -3.20 6.68
CA HIS A 83 7.60 -3.56 6.27
C HIS A 83 8.61 -2.46 6.59
N ASP A 84 8.13 -1.25 6.82
CA ASP A 84 8.93 -0.05 7.06
C ASP A 84 8.88 0.35 8.55
N GLU A 85 8.47 -0.55 9.44
CA GLU A 85 8.10 -0.23 10.83
C GLU A 85 9.23 0.48 11.61
N MET A 86 10.49 0.21 11.28
CA MET A 86 11.62 0.91 11.91
C MET A 86 11.58 2.42 11.67
N LEU A 87 11.00 2.87 10.54
CA LEU A 87 10.81 4.28 10.22
C LEU A 87 9.71 4.93 11.07
N ARG A 88 8.82 4.16 11.72
CA ARG A 88 7.81 4.71 12.63
C ARG A 88 8.41 5.48 13.80
N LYS A 89 9.65 5.14 14.20
CA LYS A 89 10.42 5.88 15.22
C LYS A 89 10.78 7.31 14.80
N PHE A 90 10.73 7.60 13.50
CA PHE A 90 10.98 8.90 12.90
C PHE A 90 9.69 9.51 12.34
N THR A 91 8.52 9.06 12.80
CA THR A 91 7.27 9.74 12.47
C THR A 91 7.29 11.16 13.03
N ASP A 92 6.71 12.10 12.28
CA ASP A 92 6.82 13.55 12.47
C ASP A 92 8.19 14.15 12.12
N PHE A 93 9.08 13.35 11.52
CA PHE A 93 10.28 13.88 10.87
C PHE A 93 9.89 14.72 9.65
N LYS A 94 10.31 15.97 9.66
CA LYS A 94 10.14 16.91 8.56
C LYS A 94 11.50 17.48 8.18
N MET A 95 11.80 17.40 6.89
CA MET A 95 13.05 17.92 6.36
C MET A 95 12.86 18.38 4.92
N GLY A 96 12.98 19.69 4.73
CA GLY A 96 12.71 20.32 3.45
C GLY A 96 11.30 19.96 2.95
N ARG A 97 11.24 19.23 1.83
CA ARG A 97 10.01 18.77 1.17
C ARG A 97 9.69 17.30 1.44
N LEU A 98 10.28 16.70 2.47
CA LEU A 98 9.97 15.35 2.91
C LEU A 98 9.35 15.39 4.30
N GLU A 99 8.21 14.71 4.46
CA GLU A 99 7.58 14.47 5.76
C GLU A 99 7.30 12.97 5.93
N VAL A 100 7.74 12.40 7.05
CA VAL A 100 7.52 10.99 7.40
C VAL A 100 6.41 10.92 8.44
N LEU A 101 5.29 10.25 8.13
CA LEU A 101 4.08 10.25 8.94
C LEU A 101 3.48 8.83 9.03
N ASN A 102 2.55 8.60 9.96
CA ASN A 102 1.77 7.36 9.99
C ASN A 102 0.49 7.44 9.13
N LYS A 103 -0.02 8.66 8.95
CA LYS A 103 -1.24 8.98 8.20
C LYS A 103 -1.17 10.43 7.77
N LEU A 104 -1.97 10.78 6.77
CA LEU A 104 -2.11 12.14 6.27
C LEU A 104 -3.58 12.46 6.07
N VAL A 105 -3.97 13.71 6.33
CA VAL A 105 -5.26 14.24 5.90
C VAL A 105 -4.98 15.43 4.99
N LEU A 106 -5.39 15.32 3.73
CA LEU A 106 -5.25 16.38 2.73
C LEU A 106 -6.60 17.03 2.46
N ASP A 107 -6.60 18.36 2.33
CA ASP A 107 -7.71 19.10 1.73
C ASP A 107 -7.46 19.20 0.21
N LEU A 108 -8.34 18.60 -0.56
CA LEU A 108 -8.33 18.57 -2.01
C LEU A 108 -9.60 19.24 -2.50
N ASP A 109 -9.48 20.55 -2.73
CA ASP A 109 -10.54 21.37 -3.33
C ASP A 109 -11.83 21.37 -2.48
N GLY A 110 -11.65 21.49 -1.15
CA GLY A 110 -12.72 21.50 -0.16
C GLY A 110 -13.19 20.11 0.28
N LYS A 111 -12.56 19.04 -0.24
CA LYS A 111 -12.81 17.66 0.16
C LYS A 111 -11.66 17.08 0.95
N LYS A 112 -11.95 16.33 2.01
CA LYS A 112 -10.93 15.76 2.89
C LYS A 112 -10.58 14.34 2.48
N ALA A 113 -9.30 14.11 2.15
CA ALA A 113 -8.75 12.79 1.88
C ALA A 113 -7.95 12.29 3.08
N TRP A 114 -8.36 11.16 3.66
CA TRP A 114 -7.62 10.46 4.69
C TRP A 114 -6.78 9.34 4.08
N ILE A 115 -5.45 9.45 4.20
CA ILE A 115 -4.48 8.52 3.62
C ILE A 115 -3.70 7.84 4.73
N PHE A 116 -3.57 6.52 4.65
CA PHE A 116 -2.73 5.70 5.52
C PHE A 116 -2.47 4.34 4.84
N HIS A 117 -1.49 3.58 5.33
CA HIS A 117 -1.09 2.35 4.67
C HIS A 117 -2.16 1.24 4.77
N GLY A 118 -2.52 0.81 5.98
CA GLY A 118 -3.61 -0.16 6.20
C GLY A 118 -3.34 -1.16 7.32
N ASP A 119 -2.08 -1.45 7.57
CA ASP A 119 -1.58 -2.45 8.51
C ASP A 119 -2.03 -2.26 9.98
N VAL A 120 -2.37 -1.02 10.38
CA VAL A 120 -2.91 -0.74 11.73
C VAL A 120 -4.18 -1.54 12.04
N PHE A 121 -5.03 -1.76 11.04
CA PHE A 121 -6.25 -2.55 11.18
C PHE A 121 -5.94 -4.04 11.29
N ASP A 122 -4.79 -4.46 10.78
CA ASP A 122 -4.38 -5.84 10.79
C ASP A 122 -4.05 -6.33 12.21
N ILE A 123 -3.53 -5.46 13.08
CA ILE A 123 -3.29 -5.75 14.51
C ILE A 123 -4.63 -5.87 15.27
N THR A 124 -5.52 -4.90 15.08
CA THR A 124 -6.85 -4.90 15.69
C THR A 124 -7.68 -6.11 15.23
N MET A 125 -7.59 -6.44 13.94
CA MET A 125 -8.24 -7.61 13.36
C MET A 125 -7.54 -8.92 13.71
N LYS A 126 -6.21 -8.98 13.90
CA LYS A 126 -5.51 -10.20 14.37
C LYS A 126 -5.97 -10.60 15.78
N SER A 127 -6.21 -9.63 16.66
CA SER A 127 -6.76 -9.87 18.01
C SER A 127 -8.18 -10.46 17.95
N SER A 128 -9.07 -9.92 17.09
CA SER A 128 -10.41 -10.48 16.89
C SER A 128 -10.39 -11.80 16.11
N LYS A 129 -9.45 -11.97 15.17
CA LYS A 129 -9.19 -13.22 14.42
C LYS A 129 -8.66 -14.32 15.32
N TRP A 130 -7.85 -14.07 16.36
CA TRP A 130 -7.42 -15.11 17.29
C TRP A 130 -8.63 -15.69 18.03
N LEU A 131 -9.54 -14.83 18.49
CA LEU A 131 -10.82 -15.25 19.08
C LEU A 131 -11.68 -16.02 18.07
N ALA A 132 -11.80 -15.53 16.83
CA ALA A 132 -12.53 -16.22 15.77
C ALA A 132 -11.87 -17.55 15.36
N ARG A 133 -10.54 -17.64 15.34
CA ARG A 133 -9.76 -18.85 15.04
C ARG A 133 -9.82 -19.87 16.18
N LEU A 134 -9.88 -19.43 17.44
CA LEU A 134 -10.19 -20.31 18.56
C LEU A 134 -11.62 -20.86 18.44
N GLY A 135 -12.59 -20.01 18.08
CA GLY A 135 -13.96 -20.44 17.77
C GLY A 135 -14.01 -21.43 16.61
N ALA A 136 -13.25 -21.18 15.53
CA ALA A 136 -13.17 -22.05 14.37
C ALA A 136 -12.43 -23.36 14.65
N LYS A 137 -11.35 -23.35 15.44
CA LYS A 137 -10.68 -24.57 15.92
C LYS A 137 -11.57 -25.38 16.84
N GLY A 138 -12.38 -24.71 17.68
CA GLY A 138 -13.43 -25.34 18.47
C GLY A 138 -14.50 -25.98 17.59
N TYR A 139 -14.92 -25.30 16.52
CA TYR A 139 -15.85 -25.83 15.52
C TYR A 139 -15.27 -27.00 14.72
N ASP A 140 -14.00 -26.92 14.30
CA ASP A 140 -13.29 -28.01 13.62
C ASP A 140 -13.09 -29.20 14.56
N PHE A 141 -12.80 -28.96 15.85
CA PHE A 141 -12.79 -29.99 16.87
C PHE A 141 -14.18 -30.63 17.03
N LEU A 142 -15.26 -29.84 17.02
CA LEU A 142 -16.63 -30.35 17.01
C LEU A 142 -16.97 -31.12 15.73
N ILE A 143 -16.39 -30.77 14.58
CA ILE A 143 -16.52 -31.53 13.33
C ILE A 143 -15.73 -32.84 13.40
N VAL A 144 -14.52 -32.84 13.94
CA VAL A 144 -13.72 -34.06 14.14
C VAL A 144 -14.44 -34.95 15.15
N LEU A 145 -14.96 -34.38 16.23
CA LEU A 145 -15.80 -35.07 17.20
C LEU A 145 -17.05 -35.65 16.54
N ASN A 146 -17.76 -34.86 15.71
CA ASN A 146 -18.92 -35.31 14.94
C ASN A 146 -18.53 -36.40 13.91
N SER A 147 -17.32 -36.34 13.34
CA SER A 147 -16.81 -37.36 12.40
C SER A 147 -16.44 -38.65 13.11
N THR A 148 -15.90 -38.55 14.33
CA THR A 148 -15.63 -39.67 15.23
C THR A 148 -16.94 -40.30 15.71
N VAL A 149 -17.91 -39.48 16.12
CA VAL A 149 -19.27 -39.92 16.45
C VAL A 149 -19.91 -40.59 15.25
N ASN A 150 -19.84 -40.01 14.05
CA ASN A 150 -20.33 -40.63 12.82
C ASN A 150 -19.58 -41.92 12.45
N TRP A 151 -18.29 -42.06 12.80
CA TRP A 151 -17.54 -43.30 12.65
C TRP A 151 -18.07 -44.39 13.59
N PHE A 152 -18.35 -44.05 14.85
CA PHE A 152 -19.04 -44.94 15.78
C PHE A 152 -20.49 -45.24 15.34
N SER A 153 -21.24 -44.26 14.84
CA SER A 153 -22.60 -44.44 14.30
C SER A 153 -22.62 -45.27 13.02
N LYS A 154 -21.56 -45.25 12.20
CA LYS A 154 -21.42 -46.10 11.02
C LYS A 154 -21.11 -47.55 11.40
N LYS A 155 -20.39 -47.77 12.50
CA LYS A 155 -20.24 -49.09 13.14
C LYS A 155 -21.58 -49.62 13.68
N LEU A 156 -22.54 -48.73 13.93
CA LEU A 156 -23.94 -49.01 14.29
C LEU A 156 -24.93 -48.91 13.11
N GLY A 157 -24.45 -48.78 11.86
CA GLY A 157 -25.28 -48.91 10.65
C GLY A 157 -25.95 -47.64 10.08
N LYS A 158 -25.38 -46.43 10.24
CA LYS A 158 -25.95 -45.18 9.64
C LYS A 158 -24.96 -44.42 8.71
N ASP A 159 -25.51 -43.69 7.74
CA ASP A 159 -24.80 -43.13 6.55
C ASP A 159 -23.92 -41.88 6.76
N LYS A 160 -22.95 -41.67 5.84
CA LYS A 160 -21.93 -40.59 5.85
C LYS A 160 -22.30 -39.37 4.98
N LEU A 161 -21.80 -38.19 5.37
CA LEU A 161 -21.86 -36.95 4.58
C LEU A 161 -20.46 -36.53 4.05
N SER A 162 -20.42 -35.89 2.87
CA SER A 162 -19.21 -35.60 2.06
C SER A 162 -18.78 -34.12 2.05
N PHE A 163 -17.46 -33.87 1.95
CA PHE A 163 -16.72 -32.65 2.34
C PHE A 163 -16.09 -31.84 1.19
N SER A 164 -16.76 -31.67 0.05
CA SER A 164 -16.26 -30.83 -1.06
C SER A 164 -16.32 -29.30 -0.80
N LYS A 165 -16.81 -28.85 0.37
CA LYS A 165 -16.92 -27.41 0.73
C LYS A 165 -15.63 -26.75 1.23
N LYS A 166 -14.59 -27.51 1.58
CA LYS A 166 -13.44 -27.01 2.36
C LYS A 166 -12.46 -26.10 1.59
N VAL A 167 -12.22 -26.32 0.30
CA VAL A 167 -11.32 -25.44 -0.51
C VAL A 167 -11.97 -24.09 -0.82
N LYS A 168 -13.28 -24.08 -1.03
CA LYS A 168 -14.07 -22.86 -1.32
C LYS A 168 -14.11 -21.87 -0.13
N ASN A 169 -13.84 -22.35 1.09
CA ASN A 169 -13.88 -21.51 2.29
C ASN A 169 -12.60 -20.69 2.51
N GLY A 170 -11.43 -21.15 2.03
CA GLY A 170 -10.18 -20.38 2.15
C GLY A 170 -10.21 -19.06 1.38
N ILE A 171 -10.67 -19.12 0.13
CA ILE A 171 -10.88 -17.94 -0.73
C ILE A 171 -11.95 -17.01 -0.15
N LYS A 172 -13.06 -17.57 0.34
CA LYS A 172 -14.10 -16.77 1.02
C LYS A 172 -13.60 -16.08 2.28
N ASN A 173 -12.68 -16.70 3.03
CA ASN A 173 -12.12 -16.12 4.24
C ASN A 173 -11.13 -14.99 3.93
N ALA A 174 -10.37 -15.08 2.83
CA ALA A 174 -9.51 -14.00 2.37
C ALA A 174 -10.33 -12.81 1.85
N ILE A 175 -11.36 -13.07 1.04
CA ILE A 175 -12.31 -12.03 0.57
C ILE A 175 -13.00 -11.37 1.76
N LYS A 176 -13.51 -12.16 2.71
CA LYS A 176 -14.14 -11.61 3.92
C LYS A 176 -13.15 -10.79 4.75
N PHE A 177 -11.88 -11.19 4.82
CA PHE A 177 -10.87 -10.44 5.55
C PHE A 177 -10.57 -9.08 4.88
N ILE A 178 -10.47 -9.05 3.55
CA ILE A 178 -10.33 -7.81 2.78
C ILE A 178 -11.56 -6.93 3.01
N ASP A 179 -12.76 -7.49 2.85
CA ASP A 179 -14.03 -6.79 3.08
C ASP A 179 -14.09 -6.18 4.49
N ASP A 180 -13.66 -6.92 5.52
CA ASP A 180 -13.68 -6.45 6.91
C ASP A 180 -12.70 -5.27 7.14
N PHE A 181 -11.53 -5.25 6.47
CA PHE A 181 -10.59 -4.12 6.50
C PHE A 181 -11.17 -2.89 5.82
N GLU A 182 -11.59 -3.04 4.56
CA GLU A 182 -12.10 -1.94 3.75
C GLU A 182 -13.31 -1.30 4.42
N GLN A 183 -14.23 -2.13 4.92
CA GLN A 183 -15.44 -1.66 5.59
C GLN A 183 -15.11 -0.88 6.87
N THR A 184 -14.14 -1.33 7.67
CA THR A 184 -13.72 -0.60 8.88
C THR A 184 -13.15 0.78 8.52
N ALA A 185 -12.31 0.85 7.49
CA ALA A 185 -11.73 2.10 7.02
C ALA A 185 -12.81 3.06 6.47
N ILE A 186 -13.75 2.53 5.69
CA ILE A 186 -14.93 3.25 5.17
C ILE A 186 -15.77 3.83 6.31
N ASP A 187 -16.11 3.01 7.31
CA ASP A 187 -16.98 3.41 8.41
C ASP A 187 -16.35 4.54 9.23
N ILE A 188 -15.06 4.43 9.56
CA ILE A 188 -14.31 5.50 10.26
C ILE A 188 -14.24 6.76 9.39
N GLY A 189 -14.03 6.59 8.08
CA GLY A 189 -13.97 7.72 7.17
C GLY A 189 -15.28 8.51 7.13
N ILE A 190 -16.42 7.81 7.04
CA ILE A 190 -17.75 8.42 7.09
C ILE A 190 -17.98 9.08 8.44
N GLU A 191 -17.67 8.40 9.56
CA GLU A 191 -17.85 8.92 10.91
C GLU A 191 -17.05 10.21 11.15
N LYS A 192 -15.85 10.30 10.57
CA LYS A 192 -14.98 11.49 10.66
C LYS A 192 -15.27 12.57 9.62
N GLY A 193 -16.24 12.35 8.73
CA GLY A 193 -16.62 13.29 7.69
C GLY A 193 -15.54 13.49 6.63
N TYR A 194 -14.82 12.43 6.27
CA TYR A 194 -13.91 12.44 5.12
C TYR A 194 -14.65 12.08 3.83
N ASP A 195 -14.19 12.63 2.71
CA ASP A 195 -14.73 12.36 1.37
C ASP A 195 -14.00 11.19 0.70
N TYR A 196 -12.72 11.00 1.05
CA TYR A 196 -11.86 9.96 0.51
C TYR A 196 -11.15 9.19 1.62
N VAL A 197 -11.06 7.87 1.45
CA VAL A 197 -10.16 6.99 2.22
C VAL A 197 -9.21 6.32 1.25
N ILE A 198 -7.91 6.50 1.45
CA ILE A 198 -6.86 6.03 0.53
C ILE A 198 -5.92 5.09 1.27
N CYS A 199 -5.84 3.85 0.81
CA CYS A 199 -5.08 2.76 1.41
C CYS A 199 -4.06 2.14 0.43
N GLY A 200 -3.15 1.32 0.97
CA GLY A 200 -2.32 0.34 0.25
C GLY A 200 -2.54 -1.05 0.87
N HIS A 201 -1.47 -1.75 1.24
CA HIS A 201 -1.38 -2.90 2.15
C HIS A 201 -2.04 -4.21 1.69
N ILE A 202 -3.22 -4.15 1.07
CA ILE A 202 -3.93 -5.34 0.57
C ILE A 202 -3.65 -5.64 -0.90
N HIS A 203 -2.89 -4.76 -1.60
CA HIS A 203 -2.49 -4.94 -3.01
C HIS A 203 -3.67 -5.12 -3.97
N GLN A 204 -4.84 -4.55 -3.64
CA GLN A 204 -6.05 -4.63 -4.46
C GLN A 204 -6.41 -3.24 -4.98
N PRO A 205 -5.90 -2.84 -6.15
CA PRO A 205 -6.13 -1.49 -6.67
C PRO A 205 -7.62 -1.26 -6.94
N ALA A 206 -8.17 -0.17 -6.41
CA ALA A 206 -9.61 0.08 -6.47
C ALA A 206 -9.94 1.58 -6.37
N ILE A 207 -11.04 1.98 -7.02
CA ILE A 207 -11.77 3.23 -6.75
C ILE A 207 -13.25 2.89 -6.69
N ARG A 208 -13.90 3.15 -5.54
CA ARG A 208 -15.29 2.78 -5.33
C ARG A 208 -16.01 3.84 -4.49
N LEU A 209 -17.07 4.41 -5.05
CA LEU A 209 -18.01 5.23 -4.28
C LEU A 209 -18.88 4.31 -3.43
N VAL A 210 -18.83 4.49 -2.12
CA VAL A 210 -19.59 3.74 -1.14
C VAL A 210 -20.66 4.65 -0.55
N LYS A 211 -21.92 4.21 -0.60
CA LYS A 211 -23.05 4.91 -0.01
C LYS A 211 -23.63 4.03 1.08
N THR A 212 -23.74 4.56 2.29
CA THR A 212 -24.37 3.92 3.44
C THR A 212 -25.48 4.83 3.96
N GLU A 213 -26.28 4.34 4.90
CA GLU A 213 -27.28 5.16 5.60
C GLU A 213 -26.64 6.31 6.40
N LYS A 214 -25.37 6.17 6.79
CA LYS A 214 -24.63 7.13 7.62
C LYS A 214 -23.91 8.20 6.79
N GLY A 215 -23.74 7.99 5.49
CA GLY A 215 -23.04 8.92 4.61
C GLY A 215 -22.51 8.27 3.34
N ASN A 216 -21.71 9.01 2.59
CA ASN A 216 -21.01 8.49 1.44
C ASN A 216 -19.52 8.82 1.51
N ILE A 217 -18.71 7.95 0.93
CA ILE A 217 -17.26 8.12 0.88
C ILE A 217 -16.71 7.40 -0.35
N THR A 218 -15.62 7.89 -0.91
CA THR A 218 -14.91 7.16 -1.97
C THR A 218 -13.74 6.42 -1.35
N TYR A 219 -13.76 5.10 -1.43
CA TYR A 219 -12.64 4.24 -1.06
C TYR A 219 -11.68 4.11 -2.25
N LEU A 220 -10.39 4.26 -1.99
CA LEU A 220 -9.33 4.11 -2.96
C LEU A 220 -8.21 3.23 -2.42
N ASN A 221 -7.62 2.42 -3.29
CA ASN A 221 -6.42 1.67 -3.00
C ASN A 221 -5.46 1.78 -4.19
N SER A 222 -4.20 2.11 -3.92
CA SER A 222 -3.19 2.30 -4.97
C SER A 222 -2.65 1.01 -5.58
N GLY A 223 -2.95 -0.15 -5.01
CA GLY A 223 -2.37 -1.43 -5.41
C GLY A 223 -0.92 -1.54 -4.99
N ASP A 224 -0.03 -1.91 -5.91
CA ASP A 224 1.38 -2.18 -5.62
C ASP A 224 2.26 -2.07 -6.87
N TRP A 225 3.58 -2.09 -6.65
CA TRP A 225 4.60 -2.12 -7.71
C TRP A 225 5.34 -3.46 -7.77
N ILE A 226 4.59 -4.56 -7.60
CA ILE A 226 5.05 -5.95 -7.71
C ILE A 226 4.28 -6.66 -8.83
N GLU A 227 2.95 -6.68 -8.73
CA GLU A 227 2.03 -7.39 -9.62
C GLU A 227 1.15 -6.42 -10.43
N ASN A 228 0.60 -5.40 -9.78
CA ASN A 228 -0.43 -4.54 -10.39
C ASN A 228 0.15 -3.39 -11.22
N LEU A 229 1.28 -2.83 -10.79
CA LEU A 229 1.94 -1.66 -11.41
C LEU A 229 1.02 -0.43 -11.48
N THR A 230 0.40 -0.11 -10.35
CA THR A 230 -0.64 0.92 -10.28
C THR A 230 -0.24 2.13 -9.44
N ALA A 231 -0.85 3.27 -9.77
CA ALA A 231 -0.79 4.48 -8.97
C ALA A 231 -2.17 5.17 -8.95
N LEU A 232 -2.46 5.90 -7.89
CA LEU A 232 -3.59 6.83 -7.87
C LEU A 232 -3.09 8.22 -8.24
N GLU A 233 -3.81 8.89 -9.13
CA GLU A 233 -3.51 10.25 -9.55
C GLU A 233 -4.72 11.15 -9.31
N TYR A 234 -4.48 12.34 -8.78
CA TYR A 234 -5.49 13.36 -8.60
C TYR A 234 -5.18 14.56 -9.48
N LEU A 235 -6.13 14.91 -10.33
CA LEU A 235 -6.08 16.08 -11.19
C LEU A 235 -7.51 16.56 -11.47
N GLU A 236 -7.73 17.87 -11.57
CA GLU A 236 -9.03 18.46 -11.94
C GLU A 236 -10.22 17.91 -11.12
N ASN A 237 -10.06 17.85 -9.79
CA ASN A 237 -11.06 17.38 -8.84
C ASN A 237 -11.44 15.89 -8.95
N LYS A 238 -10.63 15.08 -9.65
CA LYS A 238 -10.93 13.68 -9.93
C LYS A 238 -9.74 12.78 -9.58
N TRP A 239 -10.04 11.64 -8.96
CA TRP A 239 -9.11 10.54 -8.78
C TRP A 239 -9.18 9.58 -9.96
N GLU A 240 -8.02 9.15 -10.43
CA GLU A 240 -7.87 8.11 -11.46
C GLU A 240 -6.89 7.04 -10.98
N LEU A 241 -7.23 5.78 -11.25
CA LEU A 241 -6.36 4.64 -11.01
C LEU A 241 -5.63 4.31 -12.31
N VAL A 242 -4.34 4.61 -12.33
CA VAL A 242 -3.49 4.45 -13.50
C VAL A 242 -2.79 3.10 -13.42
N TYR A 243 -2.94 2.30 -14.48
CA TYR A 243 -2.18 1.07 -14.68
C TYR A 243 -1.00 1.37 -15.59
N TYR A 244 0.21 1.23 -15.07
CA TYR A 244 1.41 1.35 -15.88
C TYR A 244 1.52 0.15 -16.82
N LYS A 245 1.62 0.44 -18.12
CA LYS A 245 1.93 -0.55 -19.14
C LYS A 245 3.27 -0.15 -19.74
N GLU A 246 4.22 -1.08 -19.76
CA GLU A 246 5.47 -0.86 -20.47
C GLU A 246 5.15 -0.53 -21.94
N PRO A 247 5.65 0.58 -22.49
CA PRO A 247 5.51 0.86 -23.91
C PRO A 247 6.17 -0.26 -24.72
N ASP A 248 5.50 -0.74 -25.76
CA ASP A 248 5.97 -1.82 -26.66
C ASP A 248 7.34 -1.57 -27.31
N ASN A 249 7.92 -0.37 -27.16
CA ASN A 249 9.17 0.02 -27.84
C ASN A 249 10.08 0.96 -27.02
N THR A 250 10.18 0.75 -25.71
CA THR A 250 11.10 1.55 -24.87
C THR A 250 12.55 1.08 -25.06
N GLN A 251 13.31 1.75 -25.93
CA GLN A 251 14.77 1.73 -25.83
C GLN A 251 15.15 2.20 -24.42
N GLN A 252 15.87 1.36 -23.68
CA GLN A 252 16.39 1.70 -22.36
C GLN A 252 17.45 2.79 -22.53
N THR A 253 17.04 4.06 -22.50
CA THR A 253 17.99 5.15 -22.30
C THR A 253 18.42 5.09 -20.85
N GLU A 254 19.67 4.68 -20.61
CA GLU A 254 20.30 4.87 -19.32
C GLU A 254 20.29 6.38 -19.02
N ASP A 255 19.64 6.78 -17.94
CA ASP A 255 19.81 8.14 -17.45
C ASP A 255 21.24 8.23 -16.91
N GLU A 256 22.12 8.92 -17.63
CA GLU A 256 23.35 9.44 -17.03
C GLU A 256 22.97 10.57 -16.07
N PHE A 257 23.31 10.40 -14.79
CA PHE A 257 23.16 11.47 -13.82
C PHE A 257 24.13 12.59 -14.19
N THR A 258 23.59 13.79 -14.33
CA THR A 258 24.43 14.96 -14.63
C THR A 258 25.23 15.35 -13.39
N GLN A 259 26.36 16.02 -13.60
CA GLN A 259 27.19 16.54 -12.51
C GLN A 259 26.41 17.49 -11.58
N GLU A 260 25.43 18.21 -12.13
CA GLU A 260 24.50 19.07 -11.39
C GLU A 260 23.53 18.27 -10.51
N ASP A 261 23.00 17.15 -11.01
CA ASP A 261 22.17 16.24 -10.20
C ASP A 261 22.98 15.71 -9.01
N HIS A 262 24.24 15.35 -9.20
CA HIS A 262 25.13 14.91 -8.12
C HIS A 262 25.36 16.00 -7.07
N LEU A 263 25.59 17.25 -7.50
CA LEU A 263 25.82 18.38 -6.60
C LEU A 263 24.57 18.69 -5.75
N ASN A 264 23.39 18.66 -6.38
CA ASN A 264 22.10 18.87 -5.70
C ASN A 264 21.81 17.75 -4.70
N MET A 265 22.15 16.51 -5.05
CA MET A 265 22.04 15.35 -4.15
C MET A 265 23.00 15.45 -2.98
N GLU A 266 24.24 15.90 -3.19
CA GLU A 266 25.22 16.09 -2.12
C GLU A 266 24.82 17.22 -1.17
N TYR A 267 24.33 18.34 -1.70
CA TYR A 267 23.79 19.43 -0.91
C TYR A 267 22.59 18.97 -0.07
N LEU A 268 21.66 18.26 -0.70
CA LEU A 268 20.52 17.70 0.00
C LEU A 268 20.99 16.73 1.09
N TYR A 269 21.84 15.75 0.78
CA TYR A 269 22.40 14.82 1.75
C TYR A 269 23.07 15.52 2.93
N LYS A 270 23.88 16.56 2.68
CA LYS A 270 24.47 17.39 3.74
C LYS A 270 23.41 18.10 4.57
N SER A 271 22.33 18.58 3.96
CA SER A 271 21.19 19.14 4.71
C SER A 271 20.47 18.07 5.54
N ILE A 272 20.45 16.80 5.09
CA ILE A 272 19.89 15.67 5.85
C ILE A 272 20.72 15.37 7.09
N VAL A 273 22.03 15.25 6.91
CA VAL A 273 22.95 14.88 7.99
C VAL A 273 23.13 16.01 9.00
N ASN A 274 23.05 17.27 8.56
CA ASN A 274 23.33 18.42 9.42
C ASN A 274 22.08 19.09 10.00
N GLY A 275 20.87 18.74 9.52
CA GLY A 275 19.60 19.29 10.00
C GLY A 275 19.03 18.63 11.26
N THR A 276 19.74 17.67 11.86
CA THR A 276 19.33 16.92 13.07
C THR A 276 19.86 17.51 14.38
N ASN A 277 20.02 18.84 14.48
CA ASN A 277 20.36 19.53 15.73
C ASN A 277 19.18 20.38 16.24
#